data_AF-A0A8H2WI42-F1
#
_entry.id   AF-A0A8H2WI42-F1
#
_cell.length_a   1.000
_cell.length_b   1.000
_cell.length_c   1.000
_cell.angle_alpha   90.00
_cell.angle_beta   90.00
_cell.angle_gamma   90.00
#
_symmetry.space_group_name_H-M   'P 1'
#
loop_
_entity.id
_entity.type
_entity.pdbx_description
1 polymer ?
#
loop_
_entity_poly.entity_id
_entity_poly.type
_entity_poly.pdbx_seq_one_letter_code
_entity_poly.pdbx_strand_id
1 'polypeptide(L)'
;MAQLQPEWPIITNAFTDLEHAGAVLREQVPRIANIPVPNNIAQIQAMLVAMEARLAASITGVRNDVTQLQNGLNARIDLLTQVVQVNELNGRARAVNASVKDELSPITPLVRSNGDQLPPGLFPATCGEFRALNGQRLTDLLQQYNLNVPAGAPLADRRRCLSQHCAVSL
;
A
#
# COMPACT_ATOMS: atom_id res chain seq x y z
N MET A 1 65.91 -6.12 -76.20
CA MET A 1 65.28 -4.82 -76.51
C MET A 1 63.78 -4.97 -76.38
N ALA A 2 63.16 -4.37 -75.36
CA ALA A 2 61.71 -4.22 -75.28
C ALA A 2 61.37 -2.79 -75.69
N GLN A 3 60.51 -2.64 -76.70
CA GLN A 3 60.04 -1.34 -77.18
C GLN A 3 59.13 -0.72 -76.12
N LEU A 4 59.51 0.45 -75.58
CA LEU A 4 58.59 1.30 -74.82
C LEU A 4 57.57 1.87 -75.81
N GLN A 5 56.36 1.32 -75.81
CA GLN A 5 55.24 1.92 -76.52
C GLN A 5 54.88 3.26 -75.85
N PRO A 6 54.50 4.29 -76.61
CA PRO A 6 54.12 5.58 -76.03
C PRO A 6 52.85 5.44 -75.18
N GLU A 7 52.98 5.60 -73.87
CA GLU A 7 51.89 5.53 -72.88
C GLU A 7 50.91 6.72 -72.94
N TRP A 8 51.00 7.55 -73.97
CA TRP A 8 50.14 8.72 -74.18
C TRP A 8 48.64 8.44 -74.07
N PRO A 9 48.09 7.32 -74.61
CA PRO A 9 46.68 7.00 -74.43
C PRO A 9 46.31 6.74 -72.97
N ILE A 10 47.21 6.13 -72.20
CA ILE A 10 47.02 5.84 -70.77
C ILE A 10 46.99 7.15 -69.98
N ILE A 11 47.91 8.07 -70.29
CA ILE A 11 47.98 9.40 -69.68
C ILE A 11 46.72 10.22 -70.00
N THR A 12 46.27 10.22 -71.25
CA THR A 12 45.05 10.95 -71.67
C THR A 12 43.79 10.40 -70.99
N ASN A 13 43.66 9.07 -70.88
CA ASN A 13 42.55 8.46 -70.18
C ASN A 13 42.58 8.82 -68.68
N ALA A 14 43.76 8.77 -68.05
CA ALA A 14 43.92 9.17 -66.65
C ALA A 14 43.55 10.64 -66.40
N PHE A 15 43.90 11.56 -67.31
CA PHE A 15 43.47 12.96 -67.23
C PHE A 15 41.95 13.11 -67.34
N THR A 16 41.33 12.36 -68.26
CA THR A 16 39.87 12.39 -68.44
C THR A 16 39.14 11.85 -67.21
N ASP A 17 39.66 10.77 -66.61
CA ASP A 17 39.12 10.18 -65.38
C ASP A 17 39.25 11.14 -64.18
N LEU A 18 40.37 11.86 -64.08
CA LEU A 18 40.59 12.87 -63.05
C LEU A 18 39.67 14.08 -63.21
N GLU A 19 39.42 14.55 -64.44
CA GLU A 19 38.44 15.61 -64.69
C GLU A 19 37.03 15.17 -64.32
N HIS A 20 36.67 13.92 -64.63
CA HIS A 20 35.38 13.35 -64.27
C HIS A 20 35.23 13.23 -62.75
N ALA A 21 36.24 12.71 -62.07
CA ALA A 21 36.28 12.65 -60.60
C ALA A 21 36.17 14.05 -59.97
N GLY A 22 36.86 15.04 -60.52
CA GLY A 22 36.77 16.44 -60.08
C GLY A 22 35.40 17.07 -60.32
N ALA A 23 34.69 16.69 -61.38
CA ALA A 23 33.30 17.11 -61.63
C ALA A 23 32.33 16.48 -60.60
N VAL A 24 32.45 15.17 -60.36
CA VAL A 24 31.65 14.44 -59.37
C VAL A 24 31.88 15.02 -57.97
N LEU A 25 33.13 15.27 -57.56
CA LEU A 25 33.43 15.86 -56.27
C LEU A 25 32.83 17.27 -56.12
N ARG A 26 32.89 18.10 -57.17
CA ARG A 26 32.27 19.44 -57.15
C ARG A 26 30.76 19.39 -56.99
N GLU A 27 30.09 18.36 -57.50
CA GLU A 27 28.66 18.18 -57.32
C GLU A 27 28.30 17.58 -55.95
N GLN A 28 29.08 16.61 -55.48
CA GLN A 28 28.76 15.85 -54.26
C GLN A 28 29.15 16.60 -52.97
N VAL A 29 30.25 17.36 -52.97
CA VAL A 29 30.73 18.08 -51.78
C VAL A 29 29.69 19.08 -51.23
N PRO A 30 29.03 19.93 -52.05
CA PRO A 30 27.96 20.81 -51.58
C PRO A 30 26.73 20.04 -51.09
N ARG A 31 26.39 18.90 -51.73
CA ARG A 31 25.25 18.07 -51.32
C ARG A 31 25.49 17.47 -49.93
N ILE A 32 26.70 16.98 -49.66
CA ILE A 32 27.11 16.46 -48.35
C ILE A 32 27.15 17.58 -47.30
N ALA A 33 27.69 18.75 -47.65
CA ALA A 33 27.72 19.91 -46.76
C ALA A 33 26.32 20.43 -46.38
N ASN A 34 25.33 20.22 -47.27
CA ASN A 34 23.93 20.60 -47.06
C ASN A 34 23.06 19.49 -46.47
N ILE A 35 23.62 18.32 -46.11
CA ILE A 35 22.87 17.32 -45.31
C ILE A 35 22.67 17.91 -43.90
N PRO A 36 21.44 18.10 -43.42
CA PRO A 36 21.19 18.70 -42.11
C PRO A 36 21.43 17.68 -40.98
N VAL A 37 22.69 17.23 -40.82
CA VAL A 37 23.16 16.42 -39.68
C VAL A 37 22.91 17.10 -38.31
N PRO A 38 23.06 18.44 -38.17
CA PRO A 38 22.83 19.11 -36.88
C PRO A 38 21.39 18.98 -36.35
N ASN A 39 20.40 18.94 -37.25
CA ASN A 39 18.98 18.88 -36.85
C ASN A 39 18.59 17.52 -36.25
N ASN A 40 19.15 16.42 -36.77
CA ASN A 40 18.84 15.09 -36.24
C ASN A 40 19.46 14.87 -34.86
N ILE A 41 20.69 15.34 -34.63
CA ILE A 41 21.36 15.22 -33.32
C ILE A 41 20.61 16.05 -32.27
N ALA A 42 20.24 17.29 -32.59
CA ALA A 42 19.47 18.14 -31.69
C ALA A 42 18.08 17.55 -31.36
N GLN A 43 17.40 16.97 -32.36
CA GLN A 43 16.11 16.30 -32.15
C GLN A 43 16.25 15.04 -31.27
N ILE A 44 17.28 14.21 -31.50
CA ILE A 44 17.55 13.03 -30.68
C ILE A 44 17.85 13.44 -29.24
N GLN A 45 18.67 14.48 -29.02
CA GLN A 45 18.96 15.01 -27.69
C GLN A 45 17.69 15.50 -26.98
N ALA A 46 16.85 16.28 -27.66
CA ALA A 46 15.58 16.74 -27.11
C ALA A 46 14.66 15.58 -26.72
N MET A 47 14.60 14.54 -27.56
CA MET A 47 13.82 13.33 -27.27
C MET A 47 14.35 12.58 -26.05
N LEU A 48 15.68 12.41 -25.94
CA LEU A 48 16.32 11.77 -24.79
C LEU A 48 16.04 12.52 -23.49
N VAL A 49 16.17 13.85 -23.49
CA VAL A 49 15.84 14.69 -22.33
C VAL A 49 14.37 14.55 -21.94
N ALA A 50 13.46 14.54 -22.92
CA ALA A 50 12.04 14.34 -22.66
C ALA A 50 11.74 12.94 -22.09
N MET A 51 12.43 11.89 -22.58
CA MET A 51 12.32 10.53 -22.06
C MET A 51 12.86 10.43 -20.64
N GLU A 52 14.01 11.04 -20.35
CA GLU A 52 14.60 11.08 -19.01
C GLU A 52 13.67 11.78 -18.02
N ALA A 53 13.09 12.92 -18.42
CA ALA A 53 12.11 13.64 -17.60
C ALA A 53 10.86 12.77 -17.31
N ARG A 54 10.34 12.04 -18.32
CA ARG A 54 9.20 11.12 -18.15
C ARG A 54 9.55 9.94 -17.24
N LEU A 55 10.75 9.37 -17.38
CA LEU A 55 11.22 8.28 -16.53
C LEU A 55 11.39 8.75 -15.08
N ALA A 56 12.00 9.92 -14.87
CA ALA A 56 12.16 10.50 -13.55
C ALA A 56 10.80 10.78 -12.86
N ALA A 57 9.84 11.31 -13.62
CA ALA A 57 8.48 11.52 -13.14
C ALA A 57 7.78 10.20 -12.78
N SER A 58 7.91 9.17 -13.63
CA SER A 58 7.36 7.84 -13.39
C SER A 58 7.96 7.18 -12.15
N ILE A 59 9.29 7.22 -11.98
CA ILE A 59 9.98 6.69 -10.79
C ILE A 59 9.50 7.41 -9.53
N THR A 60 9.32 8.72 -9.60
CA THR A 60 8.79 9.50 -8.47
C THR A 60 7.35 9.11 -8.14
N GLY A 61 6.50 8.92 -9.16
CA GLY A 61 5.14 8.41 -8.99
C GLY A 61 5.11 7.04 -8.29
N VAL A 62 5.89 6.08 -8.80
CA VAL A 62 5.98 4.73 -8.20
C VAL A 62 6.48 4.79 -6.75
N ARG A 63 7.47 5.63 -6.43
CA ARG A 63 7.93 5.79 -5.04
C ARG A 63 6.83 6.31 -4.12
N ASN A 64 6.03 7.26 -4.60
CA ASN A 64 4.92 7.81 -3.82
C ASN A 64 3.84 6.73 -3.59
N ASP A 65 3.48 5.98 -4.63
CA ASP A 65 2.50 4.89 -4.53
C ASP A 65 2.97 3.80 -3.55
N VAL A 66 4.23 3.39 -3.63
CA VAL A 66 4.83 2.43 -2.69
C VAL A 66 4.79 2.95 -1.25
N THR A 67 5.10 4.23 -1.04
CA THR A 67 5.05 4.86 0.29
C THR A 67 3.63 4.87 0.84
N GLN A 68 2.64 5.21 0.01
CA GLN A 68 1.23 5.19 0.40
C GLN A 68 0.76 3.77 0.75
N LEU A 69 1.13 2.77 -0.05
CA LEU A 69 0.82 1.38 0.23
C LEU A 69 1.45 0.89 1.53
N GLN A 70 2.72 1.21 1.77
CA GLN A 70 3.41 0.87 3.02
C GLN A 70 2.72 1.48 4.24
N ASN A 71 2.38 2.76 4.18
CA ASN A 71 1.66 3.44 5.27
C ASN A 71 0.27 2.83 5.51
N GLY A 72 -0.46 2.52 4.44
CA GLY A 72 -1.77 1.87 4.54
C GLY A 72 -1.69 0.45 5.13
N LEU A 73 -0.66 -0.31 4.77
CA LEU A 73 -0.42 -1.65 5.34
C LEU A 73 -0.05 -1.58 6.82
N ASN A 74 0.84 -0.67 7.20
CA ASN A 74 1.23 -0.49 8.60
C ASN A 74 0.02 -0.12 9.47
N ALA A 75 -0.80 0.83 9.04
CA ALA A 75 -2.02 1.19 9.76
C ALA A 75 -3.01 0.01 9.91
N ARG A 76 -3.12 -0.86 8.88
CA ARG A 76 -3.94 -2.07 8.96
C ARG A 76 -3.35 -3.11 9.90
N ILE A 77 -2.03 -3.27 9.91
CA ILE A 77 -1.33 -4.18 10.83
C ILE A 77 -1.55 -3.73 12.28
N ASP A 78 -1.48 -2.44 12.56
CA ASP A 78 -1.72 -1.90 13.91
C ASP A 78 -3.15 -2.17 14.38
N LEU A 79 -4.14 -1.91 13.50
CA LEU A 79 -5.54 -2.22 13.78
C LEU A 79 -5.78 -3.72 14.04
N LEU A 80 -5.20 -4.60 13.22
CA LEU A 80 -5.33 -6.05 13.40
C LEU A 80 -4.67 -6.53 14.68
N THR A 81 -3.47 -6.02 14.99
CA THR A 81 -2.77 -6.30 16.24
C THR A 81 -3.64 -5.94 17.45
N GLN A 82 -4.24 -4.74 17.44
CA GLN A 82 -5.13 -4.32 18.52
C GLN A 82 -6.36 -5.24 18.65
N VAL A 83 -7.00 -5.60 17.53
CA VAL A 83 -8.16 -6.52 17.53
C VAL A 83 -7.79 -7.89 18.10
N VAL A 84 -6.63 -8.43 17.74
CA VAL A 84 -6.15 -9.72 18.26
C VAL A 84 -5.93 -9.62 19.77
N GLN A 85 -5.23 -8.60 20.26
CA GLN A 85 -5.00 -8.40 21.69
C GLN A 85 -6.32 -8.31 22.49
N VAL A 86 -7.28 -7.53 22.01
CA VAL A 86 -8.62 -7.42 22.61
C VAL A 86 -9.32 -8.78 22.66
N ASN A 87 -9.26 -9.54 21.56
CA ASN A 87 -9.87 -10.85 21.48
C ASN A 87 -9.21 -11.87 22.41
N GLU A 88 -7.89 -11.85 22.57
CA GLU A 88 -7.16 -12.72 23.49
C GLU A 88 -7.54 -12.42 24.95
N LEU A 89 -7.53 -11.15 25.34
CA LEU A 89 -7.92 -10.72 26.69
C LEU A 89 -9.37 -11.13 26.99
N ASN A 90 -10.29 -10.86 26.06
CA ASN A 90 -11.70 -11.19 26.21
C ASN A 90 -11.97 -12.69 26.14
N GLY A 91 -11.24 -13.43 25.31
CA GLY A 91 -11.29 -14.89 25.23
C GLY A 91 -10.89 -15.53 26.56
N ARG A 92 -9.79 -15.05 27.16
CA ARG A 92 -9.36 -15.48 28.50
C ARG A 92 -10.39 -15.13 29.57
N ALA A 93 -10.91 -13.91 29.60
CA ALA A 93 -11.92 -13.49 30.56
C ALA A 93 -13.20 -14.36 30.45
N ARG A 94 -13.67 -14.62 29.22
CA ARG A 94 -14.81 -15.51 28.97
C ARG A 94 -14.54 -16.94 29.43
N ALA A 95 -13.35 -17.48 29.19
CA ALA A 95 -13.00 -18.83 29.63
C ALA A 95 -13.03 -18.95 31.17
N VAL A 96 -12.50 -17.93 31.87
CA VAL A 96 -12.57 -17.86 33.34
C VAL A 96 -14.03 -17.78 33.79
N ASN A 97 -14.80 -16.84 33.24
CA ASN A 97 -16.20 -16.63 33.61
C ASN A 97 -17.07 -17.87 33.36
N ALA A 98 -16.84 -18.59 32.26
CA ALA A 98 -17.59 -19.80 31.91
C ALA A 98 -17.31 -20.97 32.86
N SER A 99 -16.16 -20.96 33.54
CA SER A 99 -15.81 -21.98 34.53
C SER A 99 -16.45 -21.75 35.90
N VAL A 100 -16.97 -20.54 36.15
CA VAL A 100 -17.54 -20.14 37.43
C VAL A 100 -18.95 -20.72 37.61
N LYS A 101 -19.14 -21.48 38.69
CA LYS A 101 -20.44 -22.09 39.05
C LYS A 101 -21.07 -21.50 40.30
N ASP A 102 -20.23 -21.09 41.26
CA ASP A 102 -20.68 -20.61 42.57
C ASP A 102 -20.95 -19.10 42.56
N GLU A 103 -21.92 -18.65 43.36
CA GLU A 103 -22.35 -17.25 43.38
C GLU A 103 -21.28 -16.30 43.92
N LEU A 104 -20.45 -16.76 44.85
CA LEU A 104 -19.39 -15.97 45.48
C LEU A 104 -18.08 -15.98 44.69
N SER A 105 -18.00 -16.80 43.63
CA SER A 105 -16.80 -16.88 42.81
C SER A 105 -16.59 -15.59 42.02
N PRO A 106 -15.34 -15.11 41.93
CA PRO A 106 -15.02 -13.88 41.23
C PRO A 106 -15.22 -14.05 39.73
N ILE A 107 -15.69 -12.99 39.07
CA ILE A 107 -15.79 -12.92 37.62
C ILE A 107 -14.92 -11.78 37.09
N THR A 108 -14.43 -11.93 35.87
CA THR A 108 -13.49 -10.99 35.24
C THR A 108 -14.23 -10.16 34.18
N PRO A 109 -14.10 -8.81 34.21
CA PRO A 109 -14.64 -7.96 33.15
C PRO A 109 -13.94 -8.22 31.82
N LEU A 110 -14.67 -8.02 30.74
CA LEU A 110 -14.09 -7.94 29.40
C LEU A 110 -13.54 -6.52 29.21
N VAL A 111 -12.49 -6.39 28.39
CA VAL A 111 -12.06 -5.08 27.88
C VAL A 111 -13.01 -4.62 26.77
N ARG A 112 -13.16 -3.30 26.66
CA ARG A 112 -13.97 -2.68 25.61
C ARG A 112 -13.34 -2.93 24.23
N SER A 113 -14.10 -2.68 23.16
CA SER A 113 -13.64 -2.90 21.78
C SER A 113 -12.38 -2.10 21.40
N ASN A 114 -12.13 -0.99 22.10
CA ASN A 114 -10.92 -0.19 21.94
C ASN A 114 -9.74 -0.65 22.81
N GLY A 115 -9.91 -1.71 23.61
CA GLY A 115 -8.90 -2.25 24.53
C GLY A 115 -8.90 -1.65 25.93
N ASP A 116 -9.70 -0.61 26.19
CA ASP A 116 -9.77 0.00 27.50
C ASP A 116 -10.50 -0.89 28.51
N GLN A 117 -10.10 -0.76 29.77
CA GLN A 117 -10.84 -1.36 30.88
C GLN A 117 -12.16 -0.62 31.14
N LEU A 118 -13.12 -1.34 31.72
CA LEU A 118 -14.33 -0.73 32.24
C LEU A 118 -14.00 0.22 33.42
N PRO A 119 -14.83 1.25 33.66
CA PRO A 119 -14.75 2.05 34.86
C PRO A 119 -14.74 1.18 36.13
N PRO A 120 -13.87 1.49 37.12
CA PRO A 120 -13.81 0.74 38.37
C PRO A 120 -15.17 0.68 39.07
N GLY A 121 -15.53 -0.49 39.60
CA GLY A 121 -16.79 -0.72 40.32
C GLY A 121 -18.03 -0.86 39.43
N LEU A 122 -17.94 -0.58 38.12
CA LEU A 122 -19.09 -0.75 37.22
C LEU A 122 -19.42 -2.23 37.02
N PHE A 123 -18.42 -3.06 36.73
CA PHE A 123 -18.61 -4.50 36.56
C PHE A 123 -18.81 -5.21 37.91
N PRO A 124 -19.70 -6.21 37.99
CA PRO A 124 -19.90 -6.99 39.22
C PRO A 124 -18.64 -7.77 39.60
N ALA A 125 -18.35 -7.89 40.89
CA ALA A 125 -17.17 -8.64 41.34
C ALA A 125 -17.40 -10.15 41.31
N THR A 126 -18.65 -10.59 41.50
CA THR A 126 -19.02 -11.99 41.65
C THR A 126 -20.17 -12.40 40.72
N CYS A 127 -20.33 -13.71 40.52
CA CYS A 127 -21.44 -14.25 39.71
C CYS A 127 -22.82 -13.91 40.31
N GLY A 128 -22.96 -13.92 41.63
CA GLY A 128 -24.18 -13.52 42.33
C GLY A 128 -24.55 -12.06 42.08
N GLU A 129 -23.58 -11.15 42.19
CA GLU A 129 -23.79 -9.73 41.85
C GLU A 129 -24.16 -9.54 40.37
N PHE A 130 -23.58 -10.35 39.48
CA PHE A 130 -23.92 -10.31 38.06
C PHE A 130 -25.36 -10.72 37.80
N ARG A 131 -25.84 -11.80 38.42
CA ARG A 131 -27.25 -12.22 38.32
C ARG A 131 -28.21 -11.18 38.91
N ALA A 132 -27.76 -10.43 39.92
CA ALA A 132 -28.54 -9.37 40.54
C ALA A 132 -28.61 -8.07 39.71
N LEU A 133 -27.77 -7.89 38.67
CA LEU A 133 -27.70 -6.66 37.87
C LEU A 133 -29.06 -6.21 37.34
N ASN A 134 -29.45 -4.97 37.60
CA ASN A 134 -30.71 -4.41 37.11
C ASN A 134 -30.60 -2.90 36.88
N GLY A 135 -31.66 -2.31 36.35
CA GLY A 135 -31.80 -0.85 36.22
C GLY A 135 -30.67 -0.21 35.43
N GLN A 136 -30.16 0.91 35.95
CA GLN A 136 -29.16 1.73 35.28
C GLN A 136 -27.82 1.02 35.09
N ARG A 137 -27.34 0.29 36.11
CA ARG A 137 -26.03 -0.40 36.04
C ARG A 137 -25.97 -1.44 34.92
N LEU A 138 -27.07 -2.16 34.67
CA LEU A 138 -27.18 -3.08 33.54
C LEU A 138 -27.15 -2.32 32.20
N THR A 139 -27.90 -1.21 32.10
CA THR A 139 -27.91 -0.36 30.90
C THR A 139 -26.53 0.21 30.60
N ASP A 140 -25.82 0.70 31.62
CA ASP A 140 -24.47 1.24 31.48
C ASP A 140 -23.50 0.17 30.97
N LEU A 141 -23.57 -1.05 31.51
CA LEU A 141 -22.72 -2.17 31.04
C LEU A 141 -23.02 -2.55 29.59
N LEU A 142 -24.29 -2.64 29.20
CA LEU A 142 -24.67 -2.89 27.80
C LEU A 142 -24.12 -1.79 26.88
N GLN A 143 -24.18 -0.53 27.30
CA GLN A 143 -23.66 0.59 26.54
C GLN A 143 -22.13 0.58 26.44
N GLN A 144 -21.41 0.31 27.54
CA GLN A 144 -19.95 0.25 27.55
C GLN A 144 -19.40 -0.86 26.63
N TYR A 145 -20.14 -1.97 26.52
CA TYR A 145 -19.80 -3.07 25.60
C TYR A 145 -20.40 -2.89 24.20
N ASN A 146 -21.08 -1.77 23.92
CA ASN A 146 -21.78 -1.51 22.65
C ASN A 146 -22.74 -2.65 22.24
N LEU A 147 -23.42 -3.26 23.21
CA LEU A 147 -24.37 -4.34 22.98
C LEU A 147 -25.72 -3.76 22.55
N ASN A 148 -26.11 -4.07 21.31
CA ASN A 148 -27.36 -3.58 20.75
C ASN A 148 -28.54 -4.38 21.30
N VAL A 149 -29.21 -3.82 22.32
CA VAL A 149 -30.45 -4.39 22.87
C VAL A 149 -31.61 -3.43 22.57
N PRO A 150 -32.73 -3.92 21.99
CA PRO A 150 -33.87 -3.07 21.64
C PRO A 150 -34.39 -2.25 22.82
N ALA A 151 -34.79 -1.01 22.55
CA ALA A 151 -35.46 -0.16 23.53
C ALA A 151 -36.74 -0.86 24.05
N GLY A 152 -36.88 -0.93 25.37
CA GLY A 152 -38.01 -1.61 26.01
C GLY A 152 -37.86 -3.13 26.17
N ALA A 153 -36.71 -3.72 25.79
CA ALA A 153 -36.48 -5.16 25.99
C ALA A 153 -36.67 -5.59 27.46
N PRO A 154 -37.28 -6.76 27.71
CA PRO A 154 -37.41 -7.32 29.05
C PRO A 154 -36.07 -7.38 29.80
N LEU A 155 -36.11 -7.25 31.12
CA LEU A 155 -34.91 -7.34 31.96
C LEU A 155 -34.15 -8.66 31.74
N ALA A 156 -34.88 -9.77 31.60
CA ALA A 156 -34.32 -11.08 31.36
C ALA A 156 -33.51 -11.15 30.06
N ASP A 157 -34.00 -10.54 28.97
CA ASP A 157 -33.30 -10.55 27.68
C ASP A 157 -32.06 -9.65 27.68
N ARG A 158 -32.14 -8.48 28.34
CA ARG A 158 -30.97 -7.61 28.58
C ARG A 158 -29.88 -8.34 29.36
N ARG A 159 -30.25 -9.03 30.44
CA ARG A 159 -29.31 -9.84 31.23
C ARG A 159 -28.73 -10.99 30.41
N ARG A 160 -29.56 -11.69 29.63
CA ARG A 160 -29.12 -12.78 28.76
C ARG A 160 -28.11 -12.30 27.72
N CYS A 161 -28.34 -11.14 27.11
CA CYS A 161 -27.41 -10.55 26.16
C CYS A 161 -26.04 -10.27 26.81
N LEU A 162 -26.04 -9.62 27.98
CA LEU A 162 -24.80 -9.36 28.71
C LEU A 162 -24.12 -10.66 29.17
N SER A 163 -24.88 -11.64 29.66
CA SER A 163 -24.35 -12.91 30.16
C SER A 163 -23.71 -13.73 29.05
N GLN A 164 -24.33 -13.78 27.87
CA GLN A 164 -23.77 -14.42 26.68
C GLN A 164 -22.47 -13.74 26.24
N HIS A 165 -22.45 -12.40 26.25
CA HIS A 165 -21.25 -11.65 25.89
C HIS A 165 -20.08 -11.90 26.85
N CYS A 166 -20.36 -11.94 28.15
CA CYS A 166 -19.36 -12.16 29.20
C CYS A 166 -19.08 -13.64 29.51
N ALA A 167 -19.80 -14.56 28.87
CA ALA A 167 -19.79 -16.01 29.13
C ALA A 167 -20.07 -16.37 30.61
N VAL A 168 -21.03 -15.69 31.24
CA VAL A 168 -21.49 -15.97 32.62
C VAL A 168 -22.79 -16.76 32.59
N SER A 169 -22.88 -17.83 33.38
CA SER A 169 -24.10 -18.63 33.52
C SER A 169 -25.14 -17.93 34.40
N LEU A 170 -26.31 -17.65 33.81
CA LEU A 170 -27.49 -17.13 34.52
C LEU A 170 -28.25 -18.21 35.26
#